data_AF-A0A0L1KI18-F1
#
_entry.id   AF-A0A0L1KI18-F1
#
_cell.length_a   1.000
_cell.length_b   1.000
_cell.length_c   1.000
_cell.angle_alpha   90.00
_cell.angle_beta   90.00
_cell.angle_gamma   90.00
#
_symmetry.space_group_name_H-M   'P 1'
#
loop_
_entity.id
_entity.type
_entity.pdbx_description
1 polymer ?
#
loop_
_entity_poly.entity_id
_entity_poly.type
_entity_poly.pdbx_seq_one_letter_code
_entity_poly.pdbx_strand_id
1 'polypeptide(L)'
;MPTINPVQSANVQSAIARAATRTGVDFDYLLAQAKLESGLDPSAKAGTSSATGLYQFIDSTWLRTLDRHGAKHGMEWADAAIGKNGRVADHATRDHLLSLRYDADTSSLMAAELTRENAAGLQTVLGREAEPAELYLAHFLGLGGAQKFLGALASNPDQSAAAMMPQAARANRSIFYDGGAPRSVGDVMSLMRDKVARAYGDTPLPGTGPRIEQQFAGLAAQQPAQRSMRSSGGLAPPALPSNPAARPSMADTLRATFGDTGPGNGRAQTQIAAAYDKFRAFGL
;
A
#
# COMPACT_ATOMS: atom_id res chain seq x y z
N MET A 1 -20.87 -5.75 9.36
CA MET A 1 -19.69 -4.91 9.07
C MET A 1 -18.57 -5.38 10.00
N PRO A 2 -17.46 -5.93 9.50
CA PRO A 2 -16.30 -6.15 10.36
C PRO A 2 -15.81 -4.78 10.85
N THR A 3 -15.72 -4.61 12.16
CA THR A 3 -15.20 -3.39 12.79
C THR A 3 -13.69 -3.39 12.64
N ILE A 4 -13.14 -2.55 11.75
CA ILE A 4 -11.70 -2.33 11.65
C ILE A 4 -11.24 -1.65 12.95
N ASN A 5 -10.21 -2.22 13.59
CA ASN A 5 -9.68 -1.70 14.84
C ASN A 5 -9.01 -0.32 14.62
N PRO A 6 -9.24 0.69 15.49
CA PRO A 6 -8.66 2.04 15.33
C PRO A 6 -7.13 2.07 15.16
N VAL A 7 -6.42 1.16 15.84
CA VAL A 7 -4.96 1.00 15.72
C VAL A 7 -4.56 0.49 14.33
N GLN A 8 -5.33 -0.43 13.75
CA GLN A 8 -5.11 -0.94 12.40
C GLN A 8 -5.35 0.16 11.35
N SER A 9 -6.39 0.98 11.54
CA SER A 9 -6.66 2.13 10.67
C SER A 9 -5.53 3.16 10.70
N ALA A 10 -4.99 3.50 11.87
CA ALA A 10 -3.85 4.42 12.01
C ALA A 10 -2.57 3.87 11.34
N ASN A 11 -2.33 2.56 11.47
CA ASN A 11 -1.20 1.89 10.81
C ASN A 11 -1.33 1.91 9.29
N VAL A 12 -2.52 1.65 8.75
CA VAL A 12 -2.80 1.69 7.30
C VAL A 12 -2.57 3.10 6.74
N GLN A 13 -3.12 4.14 7.36
CA GLN A 13 -2.92 5.52 6.88
C GLN A 13 -1.44 5.92 6.90
N SER A 14 -0.69 5.50 7.93
CA SER A 14 0.74 5.75 8.02
C SER A 14 1.54 5.03 6.91
N ALA A 15 1.17 3.80 6.57
CA ALA A 15 1.76 3.05 5.46
C ALA A 15 1.50 3.75 4.11
N ILE A 16 0.26 4.21 3.89
CA ILE A 16 -0.12 4.98 2.69
C ILE A 16 0.69 6.28 2.60
N ALA A 17 0.81 7.02 3.71
CA ALA A 17 1.59 8.27 3.76
C ALA A 17 3.09 8.05 3.47
N ARG A 18 3.67 6.96 3.98
CA ARG A 18 5.06 6.58 3.67
C ARG A 18 5.23 6.26 2.19
N ALA A 19 4.30 5.49 1.60
CA ALA A 19 4.36 5.14 0.18
C ALA A 19 4.21 6.38 -0.72
N ALA A 20 3.26 7.26 -0.42
CA ALA A 20 3.09 8.55 -1.09
C ALA A 20 4.38 9.37 -1.06
N THR A 21 4.97 9.54 0.12
CA THR A 21 6.22 10.30 0.31
C THR A 21 7.39 9.70 -0.47
N ARG A 22 7.54 8.37 -0.46
CA ARG A 22 8.68 7.69 -1.11
C ARG A 22 8.61 7.69 -2.62
N THR A 23 7.40 7.69 -3.18
CA THR A 23 7.20 7.51 -4.63
C THR A 23 6.78 8.80 -5.34
N GLY A 24 6.30 9.79 -4.59
CA GLY A 24 5.74 11.03 -5.13
C GLY A 24 4.31 10.90 -5.66
N VAL A 25 3.64 9.76 -5.43
CA VAL A 25 2.21 9.61 -5.74
C VAL A 25 1.40 10.35 -4.68
N ASP A 26 0.32 11.00 -5.12
CA ASP A 26 -0.59 11.71 -4.24
C ASP A 26 -1.17 10.81 -3.13
N PHE A 27 -1.14 11.30 -1.89
CA PHE A 27 -1.63 10.57 -0.73
C PHE A 27 -3.14 10.31 -0.82
N ASP A 28 -3.90 11.34 -1.20
CA ASP A 28 -5.36 11.25 -1.25
C ASP A 28 -5.80 10.25 -2.33
N TYR A 29 -5.07 10.19 -3.46
CA TYR A 29 -5.27 9.16 -4.48
C TYR A 29 -5.06 7.74 -3.92
N LEU A 30 -3.93 7.49 -3.25
CA LEU A 30 -3.63 6.17 -2.68
C LEU A 30 -4.63 5.79 -1.59
N LEU A 31 -5.09 6.75 -0.79
CA LEU A 31 -6.11 6.53 0.21
C LEU A 31 -7.47 6.22 -0.43
N ALA A 32 -7.89 6.98 -1.43
CA ALA A 32 -9.13 6.77 -2.17
C ALA A 32 -9.13 5.40 -2.87
N GLN A 33 -8.01 5.00 -3.49
CA GLN A 33 -7.86 3.69 -4.11
C GLN A 33 -7.98 2.57 -3.06
N ALA A 34 -7.30 2.67 -1.90
CA ALA A 34 -7.42 1.67 -0.84
C ALA A 34 -8.85 1.56 -0.26
N LYS A 35 -9.58 2.69 -0.14
CA LYS A 35 -11.00 2.68 0.25
C LYS A 35 -11.87 1.96 -0.78
N LEU A 36 -11.66 2.21 -2.07
CA LEU A 36 -12.43 1.57 -3.15
C LEU A 36 -12.17 0.06 -3.22
N GLU A 37 -10.92 -0.35 -3.04
CA GLU A 37 -10.51 -1.74 -3.22
C GLU A 37 -10.87 -2.61 -2.02
N SER A 38 -10.61 -2.15 -0.79
CA SER A 38 -10.78 -2.99 0.41
C SER A 38 -11.51 -2.31 1.57
N GLY A 39 -11.91 -1.05 1.43
CA GLY A 39 -12.43 -0.28 2.56
C GLY A 39 -11.38 -0.03 3.64
N LEU A 40 -10.09 0.06 3.27
CA LEU A 40 -8.94 0.18 4.17
C LEU A 40 -8.62 -1.07 4.99
N ASP A 41 -9.15 -2.24 4.60
CA ASP A 41 -8.83 -3.51 5.23
C ASP A 41 -7.60 -4.17 4.55
N PRO A 42 -6.44 -4.28 5.22
CA PRO A 42 -5.28 -4.96 4.67
C PRO A 42 -5.42 -6.48 4.67
N SER A 43 -6.42 -7.04 5.36
CA SER A 43 -6.72 -8.48 5.39
C SER A 43 -7.75 -8.92 4.35
N ALA A 44 -8.27 -7.99 3.56
CA ALA A 44 -9.31 -8.26 2.57
C ALA A 44 -8.89 -9.32 1.55
N LYS A 45 -9.83 -10.20 1.22
CA LYS A 45 -9.64 -11.26 0.23
C LYS A 45 -10.92 -11.42 -0.59
N ALA A 46 -10.80 -11.24 -1.91
CA ALA A 46 -11.93 -11.50 -2.80
C ALA A 46 -12.25 -13.00 -2.87
N GLY A 47 -13.55 -13.35 -2.85
CA GLY A 47 -13.99 -14.75 -2.94
C GLY A 47 -13.94 -15.34 -4.36
N THR A 48 -13.89 -14.49 -5.39
CA THR A 48 -14.02 -14.90 -6.81
C THR A 48 -12.74 -14.75 -7.62
N SER A 49 -11.67 -14.22 -7.02
CA SER A 49 -10.39 -13.99 -7.68
C SER A 49 -9.23 -14.16 -6.70
N SER A 50 -7.99 -14.01 -7.16
CA SER A 50 -6.82 -13.98 -6.28
C SER A 50 -6.56 -12.61 -5.64
N ALA A 51 -7.43 -11.62 -5.89
CA ALA A 51 -7.30 -10.27 -5.32
C ALA A 51 -7.27 -10.33 -3.79
N THR A 52 -6.25 -9.68 -3.22
CA THR A 52 -5.88 -9.78 -1.81
C THR A 52 -5.26 -8.47 -1.33
N GLY A 53 -5.54 -8.10 -0.08
CA GLY A 53 -4.88 -7.02 0.63
C GLY A 53 -5.49 -5.64 0.38
N LEU A 54 -4.82 -4.62 0.92
CA LEU A 54 -5.27 -3.23 0.94
C LEU A 54 -5.63 -2.66 -0.44
N TYR A 55 -4.95 -3.12 -1.48
CA TYR A 55 -5.12 -2.68 -2.87
C TYR A 55 -5.59 -3.81 -3.79
N GLN A 56 -6.10 -4.92 -3.22
CA GLN A 56 -6.72 -6.02 -3.96
C GLN A 56 -5.88 -6.56 -5.14
N PHE A 57 -4.56 -6.64 -4.96
CA PHE A 57 -3.66 -7.16 -5.99
C PHE A 57 -3.96 -8.63 -6.31
N ILE A 58 -4.14 -8.95 -7.60
CA ILE A 58 -4.13 -10.33 -8.09
C ILE A 58 -2.70 -10.86 -8.18
N ASP A 59 -2.54 -12.19 -8.07
CA ASP A 59 -1.22 -12.85 -7.99
C ASP A 59 -0.24 -12.40 -9.09
N SER A 60 -0.71 -12.35 -10.34
CA SER A 60 0.14 -12.08 -11.51
C SER A 60 0.56 -10.61 -11.62
N THR A 61 -0.29 -9.69 -11.16
CA THR A 61 0.08 -8.26 -11.08
C THR A 61 1.04 -8.06 -9.93
N TRP A 62 0.75 -8.64 -8.76
CA TRP A 62 1.59 -8.54 -7.57
C TRP A 62 3.04 -8.98 -7.82
N LEU A 63 3.22 -10.21 -8.30
CA LEU A 63 4.56 -10.77 -8.52
C LEU A 63 5.33 -9.95 -9.56
N ARG A 64 4.65 -9.42 -10.58
CA ARG A 64 5.27 -8.56 -11.60
C ARG A 64 5.66 -7.19 -11.04
N THR A 65 4.85 -6.61 -10.16
CA THR A 65 5.17 -5.33 -9.54
C THR A 65 6.33 -5.48 -8.55
N LEU A 66 6.35 -6.56 -7.76
CA LEU A 66 7.47 -6.89 -6.87
C LEU A 66 8.77 -7.12 -7.64
N ASP A 67 8.74 -7.91 -8.72
CA ASP A 67 9.88 -8.13 -9.61
C ASP A 67 10.50 -6.81 -10.09
N ARG A 68 9.68 -5.86 -10.54
CA ARG A 68 10.17 -4.60 -11.11
C ARG A 68 10.62 -3.56 -10.10
N HIS A 69 10.00 -3.53 -8.92
CA HIS A 69 10.14 -2.41 -7.98
C HIS A 69 10.55 -2.82 -6.58
N GLY A 70 10.48 -4.11 -6.22
CA GLY A 70 10.77 -4.59 -4.88
C GLY A 70 12.17 -4.18 -4.40
N ALA A 71 13.17 -4.34 -5.27
CA ALA A 71 14.55 -3.93 -4.99
C ALA A 71 14.69 -2.44 -4.62
N LYS A 72 13.90 -1.54 -5.22
CA LYS A 72 13.94 -0.09 -4.91
C LYS A 72 13.51 0.21 -3.48
N HIS A 73 12.80 -0.71 -2.84
CA HIS A 73 12.22 -0.58 -1.52
C HIS A 73 12.82 -1.55 -0.50
N GLY A 74 14.04 -2.07 -0.77
CA GLY A 74 14.77 -2.96 0.14
C GLY A 74 14.27 -4.41 0.15
N MET A 75 13.64 -4.85 -0.96
CA MET A 75 13.23 -6.24 -1.18
C MET A 75 14.01 -6.86 -2.34
N GLU A 76 15.32 -6.66 -2.39
CA GLU A 76 16.20 -7.24 -3.43
C GLU A 76 16.11 -8.78 -3.47
N TRP A 77 15.82 -9.40 -2.32
CA TRP A 77 15.61 -10.84 -2.22
C TRP A 77 14.37 -11.32 -3.02
N ALA A 78 13.35 -10.47 -3.19
CA ALA A 78 12.15 -10.82 -3.93
C ALA A 78 12.42 -10.88 -5.44
N ASP A 79 13.22 -9.95 -5.96
CA ASP A 79 13.67 -9.94 -7.36
C ASP A 79 14.46 -11.21 -7.70
N ALA A 80 15.38 -11.63 -6.81
CA ALA A 80 16.13 -12.88 -6.99
C ALA A 80 15.25 -14.13 -7.02
N ALA A 81 14.08 -14.10 -6.38
CA ALA A 81 13.15 -15.22 -6.30
C ALA A 81 12.14 -15.28 -7.47
N ILE A 82 11.94 -14.17 -8.17
CA ILE A 82 10.95 -14.05 -9.24
C ILE A 82 11.65 -14.18 -10.59
N GLY A 83 11.37 -15.27 -11.29
CA GLY A 83 11.86 -15.48 -12.65
C GLY A 83 11.06 -14.68 -13.68
N LYS A 84 11.56 -14.70 -14.92
CA LYS A 84 10.92 -14.04 -16.08
C LYS A 84 9.40 -14.25 -16.09
N ASN A 85 8.66 -13.19 -16.39
CA ASN A 85 7.19 -13.14 -16.43
C ASN A 85 6.49 -13.36 -15.08
N GLY A 86 7.17 -13.17 -13.95
CA GLY A 86 6.57 -13.30 -12.62
C GLY A 86 6.48 -14.75 -12.14
N ARG A 87 7.31 -15.66 -12.68
CA ARG A 87 7.27 -17.09 -12.33
C ARG A 87 8.15 -17.37 -11.12
N VAL A 88 7.58 -17.92 -10.07
CA VAL A 88 8.32 -18.38 -8.89
C VAL A 88 8.34 -19.91 -8.91
N ALA A 89 9.54 -20.50 -8.85
CA ALA A 89 9.74 -21.94 -9.01
C ALA A 89 9.35 -22.73 -7.75
N ASP A 90 9.75 -22.23 -6.58
CA ASP A 90 9.45 -22.85 -5.30
C ASP A 90 8.10 -22.38 -4.75
N HIS A 91 7.26 -23.32 -4.30
CA HIS A 91 5.92 -23.03 -3.83
C HIS A 91 5.92 -22.25 -2.51
N ALA A 92 6.81 -22.59 -1.57
CA ALA A 92 6.88 -21.90 -0.29
C ALA A 92 7.31 -20.44 -0.46
N THR A 93 8.29 -20.22 -1.34
CA THR A 93 8.75 -18.87 -1.74
C THR A 93 7.62 -18.10 -2.43
N ARG A 94 6.87 -18.75 -3.32
CA ARG A 94 5.72 -18.13 -3.98
C ARG A 94 4.67 -17.69 -2.97
N ASP A 95 4.32 -18.56 -2.02
CA ASP A 95 3.33 -18.25 -0.99
C ASP A 95 3.79 -17.10 -0.09
N HIS A 96 5.08 -17.07 0.26
CA HIS A 96 5.66 -15.96 1.04
C HIS A 96 5.58 -14.64 0.27
N LEU A 97 6.00 -14.61 -1.00
CA LEU A 97 5.90 -13.42 -1.84
C LEU A 97 4.44 -12.95 -1.94
N LEU A 98 3.49 -13.86 -2.12
CA LEU A 98 2.07 -13.53 -2.21
C LEU A 98 1.45 -13.07 -0.90
N SER A 99 1.98 -13.49 0.25
CA SER A 99 1.47 -13.10 1.57
C SER A 99 1.81 -11.66 1.94
N LEU A 100 2.87 -11.10 1.32
CA LEU A 100 3.21 -9.68 1.45
C LEU A 100 2.09 -8.73 1.00
N ARG A 101 1.08 -9.21 0.26
CA ARG A 101 -0.13 -8.41 -0.04
C ARG A 101 -0.92 -8.02 1.22
N TYR A 102 -0.82 -8.81 2.29
CA TYR A 102 -1.44 -8.48 3.57
C TYR A 102 -0.65 -7.45 4.38
N ASP A 103 0.59 -7.17 4.00
CA ASP A 103 1.41 -6.15 4.65
C ASP A 103 1.07 -4.76 4.09
N ALA A 104 0.58 -3.87 4.95
CA ALA A 104 0.08 -2.56 4.53
C ALA A 104 1.18 -1.68 3.92
N ASP A 105 2.41 -1.74 4.44
CA ASP A 105 3.55 -0.98 3.93
C ASP A 105 3.94 -1.45 2.53
N THR A 106 4.20 -2.74 2.38
CA THR A 106 4.62 -3.34 1.12
C THR A 106 3.55 -3.17 0.06
N SER A 107 2.28 -3.43 0.40
CA SER A 107 1.16 -3.22 -0.52
C SER A 107 1.00 -1.77 -0.95
N SER A 108 1.18 -0.80 -0.04
CA SER A 108 1.09 0.62 -0.36
C SER A 108 2.22 1.06 -1.30
N LEU A 109 3.45 0.58 -1.06
CA LEU A 109 4.60 0.86 -1.93
C LEU A 109 4.40 0.30 -3.33
N MET A 110 3.97 -0.97 -3.44
CA MET A 110 3.72 -1.60 -4.74
C MET A 110 2.52 -0.97 -5.46
N ALA A 111 1.46 -0.57 -4.74
CA ALA A 111 0.35 0.17 -5.32
C ALA A 111 0.81 1.51 -5.89
N ALA A 112 1.63 2.25 -5.15
CA ALA A 112 2.17 3.52 -5.61
C ALA A 112 3.08 3.36 -6.84
N GLU A 113 3.95 2.35 -6.87
CA GLU A 113 4.77 2.09 -8.06
C GLU A 113 3.93 1.68 -9.28
N LEU A 114 2.90 0.85 -9.10
CA LEU A 114 1.97 0.52 -10.18
C LEU A 114 1.21 1.76 -10.66
N THR A 115 0.81 2.66 -9.76
CA THR A 115 0.20 3.94 -10.13
C THR A 115 1.15 4.80 -10.95
N ARG A 116 2.45 4.86 -10.60
CA ARG A 116 3.45 5.59 -11.39
C ARG A 116 3.64 5.01 -12.78
N GLU A 117 3.71 3.68 -12.89
CA GLU A 117 3.78 3.01 -14.19
C GLU A 117 2.54 3.33 -15.05
N ASN A 118 1.36 3.29 -14.45
CA ASN A 118 0.12 3.63 -15.14
C ASN A 118 0.10 5.10 -15.56
N ALA A 119 0.49 6.03 -14.69
CA ALA A 119 0.55 7.46 -15.01
C ALA A 119 1.46 7.73 -16.20
N ALA A 120 2.69 7.20 -16.17
CA ALA A 120 3.65 7.33 -17.26
C ALA A 120 3.13 6.72 -18.57
N GLY A 121 2.50 5.54 -18.47
CA GLY A 121 1.92 4.88 -19.64
C GLY A 121 0.75 5.65 -20.25
N LEU A 122 -0.15 6.18 -19.42
CA LEU A 122 -1.31 6.95 -19.86
C LEU A 122 -0.92 8.30 -20.45
N GLN A 123 0.12 8.95 -19.93
CA GLN A 123 0.63 10.21 -20.46
C GLN A 123 0.98 10.11 -21.95
N THR A 124 1.41 8.94 -22.43
CA THR A 124 1.75 8.73 -23.86
C THR A 124 0.56 8.83 -24.80
N VAL A 125 -0.66 8.57 -24.33
CA VAL A 125 -1.90 8.70 -25.12
C VAL A 125 -2.69 9.96 -24.79
N LEU A 126 -2.56 10.48 -23.57
CA LEU A 126 -3.28 11.67 -23.12
C LEU A 126 -2.58 12.98 -23.48
N GLY A 127 -1.23 12.98 -23.59
CA GLY A 127 -0.44 14.21 -23.76
C GLY A 127 -0.45 15.14 -22.54
N ARG A 128 -1.07 14.72 -21.43
CA ARG A 128 -1.16 15.40 -20.14
C ARG A 128 -1.06 14.37 -19.01
N GLU A 129 -0.95 14.86 -17.78
CA GLU A 129 -1.10 13.99 -16.61
C GLU A 129 -2.49 13.36 -16.58
N ALA A 130 -2.53 12.10 -16.12
CA ALA A 130 -3.77 11.36 -15.99
C ALA A 130 -4.54 11.82 -14.75
N GLU A 131 -5.85 12.01 -14.91
CA GLU A 131 -6.75 12.28 -13.80
C GLU A 131 -6.88 11.04 -12.90
N PRO A 132 -7.24 11.21 -11.61
CA PRO A 132 -7.47 10.09 -10.68
C PRO A 132 -8.38 8.98 -11.24
N ALA A 133 -9.46 9.35 -11.94
CA ALA A 133 -10.36 8.37 -12.55
C ALA A 133 -9.73 7.61 -13.73
N GLU A 134 -8.81 8.23 -14.46
CA GLU A 134 -8.08 7.61 -15.57
C GLU A 134 -7.01 6.65 -15.04
N LEU A 135 -6.33 7.01 -13.94
CA LEU A 135 -5.43 6.10 -13.20
C LEU A 135 -6.19 4.90 -12.64
N TYR A 136 -7.37 5.12 -12.07
CA TYR A 136 -8.23 4.05 -11.56
C TYR A 136 -8.72 3.14 -12.70
N LEU A 137 -9.05 3.71 -13.86
CA LEU A 137 -9.38 2.94 -15.05
C LEU A 137 -8.20 2.05 -15.51
N ALA A 138 -6.96 2.54 -15.45
CA ALA A 138 -5.78 1.75 -15.74
C ALA A 138 -5.51 0.66 -14.70
N HIS A 139 -5.81 0.89 -13.43
CA HIS A 139 -5.80 -0.16 -12.42
C HIS A 139 -6.81 -1.28 -12.77
N PHE A 140 -8.03 -0.89 -13.15
CA PHE A 140 -9.13 -1.81 -13.43
C PHE A 140 -8.99 -2.59 -14.74
N LEU A 141 -8.63 -1.93 -15.85
CA LEU A 141 -8.50 -2.56 -17.18
C LEU A 141 -7.08 -3.06 -17.50
N GLY A 142 -6.11 -2.70 -16.66
CA GLY A 142 -4.70 -2.72 -17.04
C GLY A 142 -4.35 -1.57 -17.99
N LEU A 143 -3.07 -1.22 -18.04
CA LEU A 143 -2.57 -0.05 -18.80
C LEU A 143 -2.98 -0.07 -20.28
N GLY A 144 -2.75 -1.17 -21.00
CA GLY A 144 -3.10 -1.25 -22.43
C GLY A 144 -4.60 -1.17 -22.70
N GLY A 145 -5.42 -1.73 -21.80
CA GLY A 145 -6.87 -1.62 -21.86
C GLY A 145 -7.34 -0.18 -21.67
N ALA A 146 -6.78 0.53 -20.67
CA ALA A 146 -7.10 1.93 -20.42
C ALA A 146 -6.62 2.85 -21.55
N GLN A 147 -5.45 2.63 -22.13
CA GLN A 147 -4.98 3.39 -23.30
C GLN A 147 -5.95 3.26 -24.48
N LYS A 148 -6.37 2.03 -24.81
CA LYS A 148 -7.38 1.79 -25.85
C LYS A 148 -8.71 2.46 -25.51
N PHE A 149 -9.15 2.36 -24.25
CA PHE A 149 -10.40 2.96 -23.78
C PHE A 149 -10.38 4.48 -23.87
N LEU A 150 -9.31 5.13 -23.43
CA LEU A 150 -9.21 6.60 -23.41
C LEU A 150 -9.04 7.16 -24.83
N GLY A 151 -8.34 6.47 -25.72
CA GLY A 151 -8.33 6.83 -27.14
C GLY A 151 -9.72 6.72 -27.78
N ALA A 152 -10.50 5.70 -27.40
CA ALA A 152 -11.88 5.56 -27.81
C ALA A 152 -12.79 6.66 -27.24
N LEU A 153 -12.60 7.02 -25.97
CA LEU A 153 -13.33 8.09 -25.31
C LEU A 153 -13.11 9.44 -26.02
N ALA A 154 -11.85 9.72 -26.40
CA ALA A 154 -11.50 10.94 -27.11
C ALA A 154 -12.05 11.01 -28.54
N SER A 155 -12.23 9.85 -29.21
CA SER A 155 -12.67 9.80 -30.61
C SER A 155 -14.18 9.65 -30.78
N ASN A 156 -14.82 8.78 -30.01
CA ASN A 156 -16.27 8.58 -30.02
C ASN A 156 -16.73 8.07 -28.64
N PRO A 157 -17.21 8.94 -27.73
CA PRO A 157 -17.63 8.54 -26.40
C PRO A 157 -18.90 7.68 -26.40
N ASP A 158 -19.74 7.77 -27.43
CA ASP A 158 -21.05 7.10 -27.49
C ASP A 158 -20.97 5.63 -27.92
N GLN A 159 -19.79 5.17 -28.37
CA GLN A 159 -19.60 3.78 -28.76
C GLN A 159 -19.71 2.82 -27.57
N SER A 160 -20.12 1.58 -27.84
CA SER A 160 -20.32 0.58 -26.78
C SER A 160 -19.00 0.19 -26.11
N ALA A 161 -18.88 0.47 -24.81
CA ALA A 161 -17.74 0.03 -23.99
C ALA A 161 -17.67 -1.50 -23.91
N ALA A 162 -18.83 -2.15 -23.85
CA ALA A 162 -18.92 -3.60 -23.77
C ALA A 162 -18.44 -4.31 -25.05
N ALA A 163 -18.75 -3.75 -26.23
CA ALA A 163 -18.24 -4.27 -27.50
C ALA A 163 -16.72 -4.07 -27.62
N MET A 164 -16.21 -2.94 -27.12
CA MET A 164 -14.79 -2.62 -27.17
C MET A 164 -13.92 -3.46 -26.22
N MET A 165 -14.46 -3.75 -25.03
CA MET A 165 -13.78 -4.44 -23.92
C MET A 165 -14.54 -5.71 -23.50
N PRO A 166 -14.72 -6.70 -24.39
CA PRO A 166 -15.64 -7.81 -24.16
C PRO A 166 -15.26 -8.68 -22.96
N GLN A 167 -13.96 -8.87 -22.70
CA GLN A 167 -13.49 -9.62 -21.54
C GLN A 167 -13.80 -8.90 -20.22
N ALA A 168 -13.47 -7.61 -20.13
CA ALA A 168 -13.75 -6.80 -18.95
C ALA A 168 -15.26 -6.66 -18.72
N ALA A 169 -16.06 -6.53 -19.79
CA ALA A 169 -17.51 -6.44 -19.74
C ALA A 169 -18.19 -7.72 -19.24
N ARG A 170 -17.65 -8.90 -19.61
CA ARG A 170 -18.10 -10.19 -19.07
C ARG A 170 -17.77 -10.35 -17.59
N ALA A 171 -16.56 -9.97 -17.19
CA ALA A 171 -16.12 -10.06 -15.80
C ALA A 171 -16.81 -9.03 -14.88
N ASN A 172 -17.19 -7.87 -15.40
CA ASN A 172 -17.66 -6.73 -14.62
C ASN A 172 -18.97 -6.16 -15.18
N ARG A 173 -20.00 -7.00 -15.25
CA ARG A 173 -21.30 -6.67 -15.85
C ARG A 173 -21.92 -5.38 -15.32
N SER A 174 -21.81 -5.11 -14.02
CA SER A 174 -22.36 -3.90 -13.39
C SER A 174 -21.67 -2.59 -13.83
N ILE A 175 -20.42 -2.68 -14.30
CA ILE A 175 -19.68 -1.52 -14.81
C ILE A 175 -20.03 -1.26 -16.27
N PHE A 176 -20.22 -2.31 -17.07
CA PHE A 176 -20.37 -2.19 -18.53
C PHE A 176 -21.82 -2.20 -19.01
N TYR A 177 -22.79 -2.47 -18.14
CA TYR A 177 -24.20 -2.57 -18.50
C TYR A 177 -25.09 -1.88 -17.46
N ASP A 178 -26.26 -1.43 -17.92
CA ASP A 178 -27.35 -0.91 -17.09
C ASP A 178 -28.67 -1.56 -17.51
N GLY A 179 -29.37 -2.21 -16.58
CA GLY A 179 -30.59 -2.97 -16.91
C GLY A 179 -30.41 -4.03 -18.03
N GLY A 180 -29.17 -4.46 -18.30
CA GLY A 180 -28.82 -5.35 -19.41
C GLY A 180 -28.40 -4.65 -20.71
N ALA A 181 -28.70 -3.36 -20.88
CA ALA A 181 -28.23 -2.55 -22.01
C ALA A 181 -26.74 -2.18 -21.85
N PRO A 182 -25.92 -2.22 -22.91
CA PRO A 182 -24.51 -1.86 -22.81
C PRO A 182 -24.33 -0.36 -22.61
N ARG A 183 -23.47 0.02 -21.66
CA ARG A 183 -23.04 1.41 -21.47
C ARG A 183 -22.09 1.86 -22.59
N SER A 184 -22.12 3.15 -22.90
CA SER A 184 -21.14 3.77 -23.77
C SER A 184 -19.77 3.91 -23.06
N VAL A 185 -18.72 4.22 -23.81
CA VAL A 185 -17.40 4.55 -23.24
C VAL A 185 -17.49 5.78 -22.33
N GLY A 186 -18.27 6.79 -22.73
CA GLY A 186 -18.56 7.97 -21.93
C GLY A 186 -19.23 7.63 -20.60
N ASP A 187 -20.27 6.79 -20.63
CA ASP A 187 -21.01 6.37 -19.43
C ASP A 187 -20.13 5.61 -18.44
N VAL A 188 -19.28 4.70 -18.94
CA VAL A 188 -18.34 3.96 -18.09
C VAL A 188 -17.32 4.93 -17.47
N MET A 189 -16.81 5.90 -18.22
CA MET A 189 -15.88 6.88 -17.67
C MET A 189 -16.54 7.76 -16.59
N SER A 190 -17.77 8.22 -16.81
CA SER A 190 -18.54 8.98 -15.81
C SER A 190 -18.74 8.15 -14.54
N LEU A 191 -19.08 6.86 -14.66
CA LEU A 191 -19.19 5.97 -13.51
C LEU A 191 -17.86 5.82 -12.74
N MET A 192 -16.73 5.76 -13.44
CA MET A 192 -15.40 5.71 -12.79
C MET A 192 -15.09 7.02 -12.05
N ARG A 193 -15.39 8.17 -12.67
CA ARG A 193 -15.25 9.48 -12.02
C ARG A 193 -16.08 9.58 -10.75
N ASP A 194 -17.34 9.15 -10.80
CA ASP A 194 -18.23 9.16 -9.64
C ASP A 194 -17.71 8.26 -8.51
N LYS A 195 -17.18 7.07 -8.84
CA LYS A 195 -16.59 6.16 -7.85
C LYS A 195 -15.39 6.79 -7.14
N VAL A 196 -14.46 7.36 -7.92
CA VAL A 196 -13.27 8.01 -7.37
C VAL A 196 -13.67 9.25 -6.57
N ALA A 197 -14.54 10.11 -7.09
CA ALA A 197 -15.01 11.29 -6.37
C ALA A 197 -15.65 10.95 -5.02
N ARG A 198 -16.47 9.88 -4.94
CA ARG A 198 -17.01 9.39 -3.66
C ARG A 198 -15.92 8.93 -2.70
N ALA A 199 -14.89 8.24 -3.18
CA ALA A 199 -13.80 7.79 -2.31
C ALA A 199 -12.96 8.94 -1.72
N TYR A 200 -12.82 10.04 -2.46
CA TYR A 200 -12.24 11.30 -1.97
C TYR A 200 -13.17 12.01 -0.96
N GLY A 201 -14.47 12.13 -1.27
CA GLY A 201 -15.46 12.86 -0.48
C GLY A 201 -16.01 12.13 0.75
N ASP A 202 -16.08 10.81 0.75
CA ASP A 202 -16.47 9.95 1.88
C ASP A 202 -15.27 9.76 2.83
N THR A 203 -14.65 10.86 3.23
CA THR A 203 -13.69 10.86 4.33
C THR A 203 -14.44 11.30 5.57
N PRO A 204 -14.89 10.39 6.44
CA PRO A 204 -15.18 10.77 7.81
C PRO A 204 -13.85 11.22 8.42
N LEU A 205 -13.65 12.53 8.51
CA LEU A 205 -12.66 13.09 9.41
C LEU A 205 -13.11 12.75 10.84
N PRO A 206 -12.30 12.09 11.67
CA PRO A 206 -12.41 12.27 13.10
C PRO A 206 -12.03 13.73 13.37
N GLY A 207 -13.02 14.57 13.65
CA GLY A 207 -12.80 15.93 14.12
C GLY A 207 -13.30 17.01 13.18
N THR A 208 -14.54 17.43 13.42
CA THR A 208 -14.93 18.84 13.28
C THR A 208 -14.00 19.71 14.14
N GLY A 209 -12.94 20.25 13.53
CA GLY A 209 -12.02 21.21 14.13
C GLY A 209 -11.24 21.96 13.03
N PRO A 210 -10.87 23.25 13.24
CA PRO A 210 -10.38 24.09 12.16
C PRO A 210 -9.00 23.66 11.63
N ARG A 211 -8.83 23.87 10.31
CA ARG A 211 -7.65 23.61 9.45
C ARG A 211 -6.30 23.69 10.18
N ILE A 212 -5.56 22.59 10.19
CA ILE A 212 -4.13 22.57 10.56
C ILE A 212 -3.29 22.64 9.29
N GLU A 213 -3.15 23.85 8.74
CA GLU A 213 -2.14 24.18 7.71
C GLU A 213 -0.81 24.66 8.34
N GLN A 214 -0.62 24.56 9.66
CA GLN A 214 0.55 25.17 10.33
C GLN A 214 1.40 24.26 11.24
N GLN A 215 1.18 22.94 11.32
CA GLN A 215 1.96 22.10 12.25
C GLN A 215 3.04 21.19 11.65
N PHE A 216 3.20 21.11 10.33
CA PHE A 216 4.30 20.32 9.75
C PHE A 216 5.63 21.09 9.57
N ALA A 217 5.66 22.41 9.82
CA ALA A 217 6.88 23.23 9.76
C ALA A 217 7.62 23.35 11.12
N GLY A 218 7.03 22.92 12.23
CA GLY A 218 7.58 23.10 13.59
C GLY A 218 8.51 22.00 14.07
N LEU A 219 8.57 20.84 13.41
CA LEU A 219 9.38 19.69 13.84
C LEU A 219 10.78 19.62 13.21
N ALA A 220 11.10 20.53 12.27
CA ALA A 220 12.38 20.55 11.56
C ALA A 220 13.36 21.65 12.03
N ALA A 221 12.97 22.50 12.98
CA ALA A 221 13.80 23.61 13.44
C ALA A 221 13.82 23.70 14.98
N GLN A 222 14.71 22.94 15.60
CA GLN A 222 15.27 23.26 16.92
C GLN A 222 16.52 22.41 17.20
N GLN A 223 17.68 22.92 16.78
CA GLN A 223 18.96 22.62 17.42
C GLN A 223 19.00 23.31 18.79
N PRO A 224 19.48 22.68 19.87
CA PRO A 224 19.70 23.40 21.11
C PRO A 224 21.02 24.18 21.05
N ALA A 225 20.89 25.52 21.01
CA ALA A 225 21.98 26.44 21.29
C ALA A 225 22.41 26.36 22.76
N GLN A 226 23.72 26.38 22.98
CA GLN A 226 24.38 26.44 24.28
C GLN A 226 23.97 27.70 25.06
N ARG A 227 23.74 27.57 26.37
CA ARG A 227 23.99 28.68 27.29
C ARG A 227 24.42 28.24 28.68
N SER A 228 25.52 28.87 29.08
CA SER A 228 26.22 28.81 30.35
C SER A 228 25.38 29.32 31.52
N MET A 229 25.47 28.66 32.69
CA MET A 229 25.41 29.36 33.98
C MET A 229 26.32 28.68 35.02
N ARG A 230 27.00 29.54 35.76
CA ARG A 230 27.96 29.26 36.83
C ARG A 230 27.21 28.84 38.10
N SER A 231 27.77 27.91 38.86
CA SER A 231 27.74 27.99 40.33
C SER A 231 28.98 27.32 40.92
N SER A 232 29.46 27.94 41.98
CA SER A 232 30.68 27.71 42.76
C SER A 232 30.52 26.60 43.79
N GLY A 233 31.62 25.90 44.09
CA GLY A 233 31.78 25.13 45.33
C GLY A 233 32.46 23.79 45.10
N GLY A 234 33.77 23.72 45.36
CA GLY A 234 34.56 22.50 45.21
C GLY A 234 34.36 21.48 46.33
N LEU A 235 34.75 20.24 46.03
CA LEU A 235 35.43 19.27 46.91
C LEU A 235 35.94 18.11 46.02
N ALA A 236 37.08 17.53 46.40
CA ALA A 236 37.92 16.60 45.64
C ALA A 236 37.32 15.17 45.46
N PRO A 237 37.88 14.32 44.57
CA PRO A 237 37.22 13.10 44.08
C PRO A 237 37.62 11.82 44.85
N PRO A 238 36.81 10.75 44.81
CA PRO A 238 37.30 9.39 45.02
C PRO A 238 37.33 8.56 43.73
N ALA A 239 38.20 7.55 43.75
CA ALA A 239 38.71 6.77 42.62
C ALA A 239 37.73 5.74 42.02
N LEU A 240 38.09 5.29 40.81
CA LEU A 240 37.45 4.30 39.94
C LEU A 240 37.25 2.91 40.58
N PRO A 241 36.17 2.20 40.20
CA PRO A 241 36.22 0.77 40.01
C PRO A 241 36.17 0.41 38.52
N SER A 242 37.13 -0.40 38.09
CA SER A 242 37.22 -1.01 36.76
C SER A 242 36.21 -2.15 36.63
N ASN A 243 35.26 -2.06 35.69
CA ASN A 243 34.66 -3.24 35.04
C ASN A 243 33.94 -2.87 33.73
N PRO A 244 34.08 -3.63 32.63
CA PRO A 244 33.43 -3.32 31.36
C PRO A 244 32.03 -3.93 31.34
N ALA A 245 30.99 -3.12 31.54
CA ALA A 245 29.62 -3.57 31.29
C ALA A 245 29.34 -3.54 29.78
N ALA A 246 29.19 -4.72 29.18
CA ALA A 246 28.71 -4.88 27.81
C ALA A 246 27.31 -4.26 27.67
N ARG A 247 27.09 -3.54 26.58
CA ARG A 247 25.78 -3.00 26.20
C ARG A 247 24.78 -4.16 26.02
N PRO A 248 23.52 -4.02 26.45
CA PRO A 248 22.51 -5.05 26.23
C PRO A 248 22.31 -5.29 24.72
N SER A 249 22.11 -6.54 24.33
CA SER A 249 21.91 -6.90 22.94
C SER A 249 20.51 -6.47 22.47
N MET A 250 20.32 -6.29 21.16
CA MET A 250 19.00 -6.04 20.58
C MET A 250 17.96 -7.10 20.97
N ALA A 251 18.39 -8.34 21.27
CA ALA A 251 17.49 -9.42 21.68
C ALA A 251 16.87 -9.17 23.08
N ASP A 252 17.59 -8.51 23.98
CA ASP A 252 17.10 -8.21 25.35
C ASP A 252 16.11 -7.04 25.33
N THR A 253 16.30 -6.10 24.40
CA THR A 253 15.41 -4.94 24.19
C THR A 253 14.08 -5.37 23.54
N LEU A 254 14.12 -6.34 22.63
CA LEU A 254 12.92 -6.87 21.97
C LEU A 254 12.07 -7.73 22.93
N ARG A 255 12.69 -8.47 23.85
CA ARG A 255 11.96 -9.28 24.84
C ARG A 255 11.19 -8.42 25.85
N ALA A 256 11.77 -7.30 26.28
CA ALA A 256 11.14 -6.38 27.21
C ALA A 256 10.00 -5.55 26.57
N THR A 257 10.02 -5.38 25.24
CA THR A 257 9.05 -4.54 24.52
C THR A 257 7.84 -5.32 23.99
N PHE A 258 8.00 -6.62 23.71
CA PHE A 258 6.97 -7.45 23.08
C PHE A 258 6.46 -8.61 23.94
N GLY A 259 6.92 -8.71 25.18
CA GLY A 259 6.53 -9.77 26.11
C GLY A 259 5.42 -9.35 27.08
N ASP A 260 4.24 -8.95 26.58
CA ASP A 260 3.02 -8.97 27.39
C ASP A 260 1.78 -9.31 26.53
N THR A 261 0.96 -10.23 27.03
CA THR A 261 0.03 -11.07 26.26
C THR A 261 -1.42 -10.65 26.43
N GLY A 262 -2.10 -10.33 25.32
CA GLY A 262 -3.56 -10.15 25.25
C GLY A 262 -4.22 -11.23 24.36
N PRO A 263 -5.35 -11.86 24.77
CA PRO A 263 -5.90 -13.01 24.07
C PRO A 263 -6.76 -12.58 22.88
N GLY A 264 -6.20 -12.68 21.67
CA GLY A 264 -6.94 -12.46 20.42
C GLY A 264 -6.24 -12.89 19.13
N ASN A 265 -4.91 -13.05 19.15
CA ASN A 265 -4.09 -13.29 17.95
C ASN A 265 -3.67 -14.75 17.71
N GLY A 266 -4.29 -15.70 18.41
CA GLY A 266 -3.80 -17.09 18.48
C GLY A 266 -3.61 -17.77 17.12
N ARG A 267 -4.48 -17.58 16.13
CA ARG A 267 -4.38 -18.32 14.85
C ARG A 267 -3.32 -17.78 13.90
N ALA A 268 -3.20 -16.45 13.77
CA ALA A 268 -2.18 -15.83 12.93
C ALA A 268 -0.77 -16.03 13.52
N GLN A 269 -0.65 -15.92 14.84
CA GLN A 269 0.61 -16.18 15.54
C GLN A 269 1.00 -17.65 15.52
N THR A 270 0.04 -18.58 15.59
CA THR A 270 0.35 -20.03 15.49
C THR A 270 0.84 -20.40 14.10
N GLN A 271 0.33 -19.77 13.03
CA GLN A 271 0.81 -20.01 11.68
C GLN A 271 2.18 -19.39 11.41
N ILE A 272 2.45 -18.20 11.95
CA ILE A 272 3.76 -17.56 11.90
C ILE A 272 4.78 -18.35 12.73
N ALA A 273 4.44 -18.76 13.95
CA ALA A 273 5.30 -19.58 14.81
C ALA A 273 5.61 -20.95 14.19
N ALA A 274 4.61 -21.62 13.61
CA ALA A 274 4.81 -22.90 12.91
C ALA A 274 5.69 -22.76 11.65
N ALA A 275 5.72 -21.58 11.02
CA ALA A 275 6.64 -21.28 9.93
C ALA A 275 8.08 -21.09 10.46
N TYR A 276 8.26 -20.35 11.55
CA TYR A 276 9.57 -20.14 12.18
C TYR A 276 10.19 -21.42 12.78
N ASP A 277 9.39 -22.29 13.40
CA ASP A 277 9.87 -23.56 13.95
C ASP A 277 10.33 -24.54 12.86
N LYS A 278 9.74 -24.46 11.66
CA LYS A 278 10.22 -25.24 10.50
C LYS A 278 11.60 -24.79 10.03
N PHE A 279 11.94 -23.50 10.12
CA PHE A 279 13.27 -23.00 9.72
C PHE A 279 14.37 -23.35 10.74
N ARG A 280 14.04 -23.33 12.04
CA ARG A 280 14.97 -23.73 13.11
C ARG A 280 15.41 -25.20 13.00
N ALA A 281 14.57 -26.06 12.44
CA ALA A 281 14.91 -27.48 12.18
C ALA A 281 15.91 -27.67 11.01
N PHE A 282 16.13 -26.65 10.17
CA PHE A 282 17.09 -26.69 9.05
C PHE A 282 18.35 -25.86 9.27
N GLY A 283 18.54 -25.26 10.46
CA GLY A 283 19.77 -24.54 10.80
C GLY A 283 20.01 -23.24 10.03
N LEU A 284 18.92 -22.59 9.58
CA LEU A 284 18.93 -21.22 9.02
C LEU A 284 18.23 -20.26 10.00
#